data_AF-A0A7C3JAY3-F1
#
_entry.id   AF-A0A7C3JAY3-F1
#
_cell.length_a   1.000
_cell.length_b   1.000
_cell.length_c   1.000
_cell.angle_alpha   90.00
_cell.angle_beta   90.00
_cell.angle_gamma   90.00
#
_symmetry.space_group_name_H-M   'P 1'
#
loop_
_entity.id
_entity.type
_entity.pdbx_description
1 polymer ?
#
loop_
_entity_poly.entity_id
_entity_poly.type
_entity_poly.pdbx_seq_one_letter_code
_entity_poly.pdbx_strand_id
1 'polypeptide(L)'
;MMDKWAWAAYPPTYRAREIALLADWLLAGESGSIIGLAGSGKSNLLGFLGHWPEALQSYWRDRPFKLLLVQVDLNDLPGNDLASLYRLILRSLYESRRGLATFEPALVTAVETLYRKVEDKPDSFAAQSALREALFLFQEKKLRLVLMLDPFRLLLPDG
;
A
#
# COMPACT_ATOMS: atom_id res chain seq x y z
N MET A 1 -3.67 -18.30 -5.75
CA MET A 1 -2.43 -17.65 -6.23
C MET A 1 -2.72 -17.11 -7.62
N MET A 2 -3.18 -15.86 -7.72
CA MET A 2 -3.35 -15.21 -9.03
C MET A 2 -1.96 -14.93 -9.58
N ASP A 3 -1.69 -15.38 -10.81
CA ASP A 3 -0.41 -15.20 -11.45
C ASP A 3 -0.01 -13.73 -11.44
N LYS A 4 1.27 -13.48 -11.12
CA LYS A 4 1.92 -12.15 -11.09
C LYS A 4 1.80 -11.34 -12.40
N TRP A 5 1.19 -11.93 -13.41
CA TRP A 5 1.12 -11.50 -14.80
C TRP A 5 -0.29 -11.05 -15.22
N ALA A 6 -1.32 -11.25 -14.39
CA ALA A 6 -2.71 -10.94 -14.76
C ALA A 6 -2.93 -9.44 -15.05
N TRP A 7 -2.22 -8.55 -14.35
CA TRP A 7 -2.44 -7.10 -14.44
C TRP A 7 -1.71 -6.45 -15.62
N ALA A 8 -0.62 -7.04 -16.11
CA ALA A 8 0.13 -6.53 -17.26
C ALA A 8 -0.68 -6.61 -18.57
N ALA A 9 -1.75 -7.41 -18.61
CA ALA A 9 -2.66 -7.50 -19.74
C ALA A 9 -3.70 -6.37 -19.79
N TYR A 10 -3.86 -5.57 -18.72
CA TYR A 10 -4.84 -4.49 -18.70
C TYR A 10 -4.33 -3.26 -19.48
N PRO A 11 -5.21 -2.61 -20.27
CA PRO A 11 -4.82 -1.41 -21.01
C PRO A 11 -4.60 -0.21 -20.08
N PRO A 12 -3.85 0.82 -20.53
CA PRO A 12 -3.71 2.12 -19.82
C PRO A 12 -5.03 2.79 -19.43
N THR A 13 -6.10 2.50 -20.17
CA THR A 13 -7.45 3.06 -19.96
C THR A 13 -8.33 2.21 -19.05
N TYR A 14 -7.80 1.10 -18.51
CA TYR A 14 -8.53 0.23 -17.59
C TYR A 14 -9.08 1.04 -16.41
N ARG A 15 -10.39 1.00 -16.19
CA ARG A 15 -11.06 1.68 -15.06
C ARG A 15 -10.69 3.18 -14.96
N ALA A 16 -10.47 3.85 -16.08
CA ALA A 16 -9.94 5.23 -16.10
C ALA A 16 -10.78 6.20 -15.24
N ARG A 17 -12.11 6.06 -15.23
CA ARG A 17 -12.99 6.91 -14.42
C ARG A 17 -12.74 6.69 -12.92
N GLU A 18 -12.67 5.44 -12.48
CA GLU A 18 -12.40 5.10 -11.08
C GLU A 18 -10.98 5.52 -10.67
N ILE A 19 -9.99 5.34 -11.55
CA ILE A 19 -8.61 5.79 -11.31
C ILE A 19 -8.54 7.31 -11.19
N ALA A 20 -9.26 8.06 -12.02
CA ALA A 20 -9.32 9.52 -11.93
C ALA A 20 -9.85 9.98 -10.55
N LEU A 21 -10.93 9.37 -10.07
CA LEU A 21 -11.48 9.68 -8.74
C LEU A 21 -10.49 9.35 -7.61
N LEU A 22 -9.81 8.21 -7.69
CA LEU A 22 -8.76 7.86 -6.75
C LEU A 22 -7.60 8.84 -6.82
N ALA A 23 -7.23 9.30 -8.01
CA ALA A 23 -6.17 10.28 -8.21
C ALA A 23 -6.52 11.62 -7.52
N ASP A 24 -7.78 12.06 -7.56
CA ASP A 24 -8.21 13.28 -6.88
C ASP A 24 -8.11 13.13 -5.35
N TRP A 25 -8.55 12.00 -4.79
CA TRP A 25 -8.43 11.72 -3.34
C TRP A 25 -6.98 11.67 -2.90
N LEU A 26 -6.15 10.96 -3.67
CA LEU A 26 -4.72 10.82 -3.39
C LEU A 26 -3.97 12.14 -3.56
N LEU A 27 -4.43 13.08 -4.40
CA LEU A 27 -3.88 14.44 -4.51
C LEU A 27 -4.26 15.30 -3.31
N ALA A 28 -5.51 15.22 -2.87
CA ALA A 28 -6.01 15.91 -1.68
C ALA A 28 -5.41 15.35 -0.36
N GLY A 29 -4.91 14.11 -0.38
CA GLY A 29 -4.39 13.44 0.82
C GLY A 29 -5.50 12.79 1.65
N GLU A 30 -6.62 12.47 1.01
CA GLU A 30 -7.81 11.89 1.64
C GLU A 30 -7.67 10.38 1.82
N SER A 31 -8.33 9.86 2.85
CA SER A 31 -8.59 8.43 3.00
C SER A 31 -9.96 8.09 2.43
N GLY A 32 -10.08 6.97 1.71
CA GLY A 32 -11.34 6.56 1.09
C GLY A 32 -11.55 5.05 1.08
N SER A 33 -12.76 4.63 0.74
CA SER A 33 -13.13 3.21 0.62
C SER A 33 -13.73 2.93 -0.74
N ILE A 34 -13.27 1.85 -1.38
CA ILE A 34 -13.83 1.35 -2.63
C ILE A 34 -14.86 0.28 -2.30
N ILE A 35 -16.13 0.61 -2.51
CA ILE A 35 -17.27 -0.29 -2.29
C ILE A 35 -17.83 -0.82 -3.61
N GLY A 36 -18.38 -2.02 -3.58
CA GLY A 36 -18.99 -2.64 -4.76
C GLY A 36 -19.24 -4.12 -4.56
N LEU A 37 -20.11 -4.70 -5.39
CA LEU A 37 -20.53 -6.10 -5.30
C LEU A 37 -19.33 -7.07 -5.37
N ALA A 38 -19.49 -8.27 -4.83
CA ALA A 38 -18.52 -9.35 -5.04
C ALA A 38 -18.33 -9.58 -6.55
N GLY A 39 -17.09 -9.81 -6.99
CA GLY A 39 -16.76 -9.96 -8.41
C GLY A 39 -16.70 -8.66 -9.24
N SER A 40 -17.00 -7.48 -8.67
CA SER A 40 -16.88 -6.19 -9.39
C SER A 40 -15.46 -5.77 -9.77
N GLY A 41 -14.42 -6.52 -9.33
CA GLY A 41 -13.03 -6.26 -9.71
C GLY A 41 -12.30 -5.23 -8.86
N LYS A 42 -12.75 -4.93 -7.63
CA LYS A 42 -12.09 -4.00 -6.70
C LYS A 42 -10.62 -4.36 -6.44
N SER A 43 -10.35 -5.62 -6.08
CA SER A 43 -9.00 -6.13 -5.87
C SER A 43 -8.16 -6.09 -7.15
N ASN A 44 -8.78 -6.26 -8.32
CA ASN A 44 -8.08 -6.13 -9.61
C ASN A 44 -7.68 -4.67 -9.88
N LEU A 45 -8.52 -3.70 -9.53
CA LEU A 45 -8.20 -2.27 -9.62
C LEU A 45 -7.04 -1.91 -8.69
N LEU A 46 -7.06 -2.35 -7.43
CA LEU A 46 -5.98 -2.09 -6.48
C LEU A 46 -4.68 -2.80 -6.89
N GLY A 47 -4.76 -4.06 -7.32
CA GLY A 47 -3.61 -4.81 -7.82
C GLY A 47 -3.02 -4.20 -9.10
N PHE A 48 -3.87 -3.69 -9.99
CA PHE A 48 -3.43 -2.95 -11.18
C PHE A 48 -2.65 -1.68 -10.79
N LEU A 49 -3.16 -0.88 -9.86
CA LEU A 49 -2.48 0.33 -9.38
C LEU A 49 -1.19 0.02 -8.62
N GLY A 50 -1.15 -1.07 -7.85
CA GLY A 50 0.05 -1.52 -7.17
C GLY A 50 1.15 -1.99 -8.13
N HIS A 51 0.77 -2.62 -9.25
CA HIS A 51 1.71 -3.06 -10.28
C HIS A 51 2.14 -1.95 -11.22
N TRP A 52 1.24 -1.02 -11.54
CA TRP A 52 1.48 0.05 -12.51
C TRP A 52 1.06 1.42 -11.96
N PRO A 53 1.81 1.94 -10.96
CA PRO A 53 1.52 3.25 -10.36
C PRO A 53 1.62 4.41 -11.35
N GLU A 54 2.32 4.23 -12.48
CA GLU A 54 2.39 5.18 -13.59
C GLU A 54 1.03 5.47 -14.21
N ALA A 55 0.03 4.58 -14.06
CA ALA A 55 -1.35 4.85 -14.48
C ALA A 55 -1.96 6.11 -13.82
N LEU A 56 -1.42 6.53 -12.66
CA LEU A 56 -1.82 7.77 -11.99
C LEU A 56 -1.08 9.01 -12.52
N GLN A 57 0.07 8.86 -13.20
CA GLN A 57 0.87 10.01 -13.65
C GLN A 57 0.14 10.89 -14.67
N SER A 58 -0.72 10.30 -15.50
CA SER A 58 -1.52 11.04 -16.49
C SER A 58 -2.48 12.05 -15.83
N TYR A 59 -2.87 11.81 -14.58
CA TYR A 59 -3.73 12.69 -13.79
C TYR A 59 -2.95 13.76 -13.00
N TRP A 60 -1.63 13.60 -12.87
CA TRP A 60 -0.79 14.46 -12.03
C TRP A 60 0.51 14.89 -12.72
N ARG A 61 0.41 15.79 -13.70
CA ARG A 61 1.59 16.30 -14.42
C ARG A 61 2.59 17.03 -13.52
N ASP A 62 2.11 17.77 -12.51
CA ASP A 62 2.94 18.62 -11.64
C ASP A 62 2.74 18.32 -10.14
N ARG A 63 2.73 17.02 -9.76
CA ARG A 63 2.49 16.67 -8.34
C ARG A 63 3.56 17.27 -7.41
N PRO A 64 3.17 17.84 -6.25
CA PRO A 64 4.12 18.43 -5.30
C PRO A 64 4.78 17.38 -4.38
N PHE A 65 4.56 16.08 -4.61
CA PHE A 65 5.05 15.00 -3.76
C PHE A 65 5.44 13.77 -4.56
N LYS A 66 6.34 12.97 -3.98
CA LYS A 66 6.59 11.59 -4.41
C LYS A 66 5.61 10.67 -3.70
N LEU A 67 5.12 9.65 -4.39
CA LEU A 67 4.08 8.74 -3.91
C LEU A 67 4.60 7.30 -3.90
N LEU A 68 4.37 6.58 -2.80
CA LEU A 68 4.48 5.14 -2.73
C LEU A 68 3.09 4.53 -2.49
N LEU A 69 2.62 3.72 -3.43
CA LEU A 69 1.46 2.85 -3.21
C LEU A 69 1.94 1.53 -2.62
N VAL A 70 1.35 1.11 -1.51
CA VAL A 70 1.66 -0.17 -0.85
C VAL A 70 0.39 -0.96 -0.73
N GLN A 71 0.35 -2.10 -1.43
CA GLN A 71 -0.73 -3.05 -1.29
C GLN A 71 -0.51 -3.88 -0.03
N VAL A 72 -1.52 -3.89 0.85
CA VAL A 72 -1.54 -4.68 2.07
C VAL A 72 -2.64 -5.72 1.91
N ASP A 73 -2.24 -6.93 1.51
CA ASP A 73 -3.17 -8.04 1.33
C ASP A 73 -3.56 -8.61 2.70
N LEU A 74 -4.75 -8.28 3.16
CA LEU A 74 -5.26 -8.69 4.47
C LEU A 74 -5.62 -10.17 4.52
N ASN A 75 -5.65 -10.89 3.38
CA ASN A 75 -5.75 -12.35 3.42
C ASN A 75 -4.47 -12.99 3.99
N ASP A 76 -3.35 -12.27 4.00
CA ASP A 76 -2.09 -12.72 4.60
C ASP A 76 -2.00 -12.44 6.11
N LEU A 77 -3.07 -11.93 6.73
CA LEU A 77 -3.10 -11.72 8.18
C LEU A 77 -3.03 -13.06 8.93
N PRO A 78 -2.00 -13.29 9.77
CA PRO A 78 -1.89 -14.53 10.55
C PRO A 78 -2.86 -14.57 11.75
N GLY A 79 -3.39 -13.42 12.16
CA GLY A 79 -4.29 -13.27 13.30
C GLY A 79 -5.06 -11.96 13.23
N ASN A 80 -6.20 -11.92 13.94
CA ASN A 80 -7.06 -10.74 14.02
C ASN A 80 -6.64 -9.83 15.21
N ASP A 81 -5.40 -9.36 15.17
CA ASP A 81 -4.84 -8.47 16.18
C ASP A 81 -3.98 -7.37 15.55
N LEU A 82 -3.80 -6.27 16.29
CA LEU A 82 -3.07 -5.10 15.78
C LEU A 82 -1.59 -5.39 15.53
N ALA A 83 -0.95 -6.29 16.29
CA ALA A 83 0.46 -6.60 16.08
C ALA A 83 0.65 -7.34 14.76
N SER A 84 -0.25 -8.28 14.45
CA SER A 84 -0.32 -8.96 13.15
C SER A 84 -0.52 -7.97 12.00
N LEU A 85 -1.45 -7.01 12.14
CA LEU A 85 -1.64 -5.95 11.15
C LEU A 85 -0.39 -5.08 10.96
N TYR A 86 0.25 -4.63 12.04
CA TYR A 86 1.45 -3.80 11.95
C TYR A 86 2.62 -4.52 11.29
N ARG A 87 2.83 -5.80 11.62
CA ARG A 87 3.85 -6.64 10.95
C ARG A 87 3.53 -6.81 9.47
N LEU A 88 2.26 -7.01 9.12
CA LEU A 88 1.85 -7.13 7.73
C LEU A 88 2.11 -5.83 6.95
N ILE A 89 1.77 -4.67 7.50
CA ILE A 89 2.07 -3.37 6.87
C ILE A 89 3.58 -3.20 6.67
N LEU A 90 4.40 -3.52 7.67
CA LEU A 90 5.87 -3.45 7.58
C LEU A 90 6.42 -4.40 6.52
N ARG A 91 5.87 -5.62 6.43
CA ARG A 91 6.20 -6.58 5.39
C ARG A 91 5.84 -6.05 4.00
N SER A 92 4.63 -5.52 3.81
CA SER A 92 4.19 -4.93 2.54
C SER A 92 5.05 -3.73 2.12
N LEU A 93 5.49 -2.90 3.07
CA LEU A 93 6.46 -1.82 2.83
C LEU A 93 7.80 -2.36 2.35
N TYR A 94 8.33 -3.40 3.04
CA TYR A 94 9.56 -4.07 2.64
C TYR A 94 9.45 -4.70 1.24
N GLU A 95 8.33 -5.33 0.91
CA GLU A 95 8.10 -5.89 -0.42
C GLU A 95 8.01 -4.80 -1.51
N SER A 96 7.46 -3.64 -1.16
CA SER A 96 7.35 -2.45 -2.04
C SER A 96 8.65 -1.65 -2.16
N ARG A 97 9.74 -2.07 -1.50
CA ARG A 97 11.02 -1.34 -1.48
C ARG A 97 11.63 -1.07 -2.85
N ARG A 98 11.33 -1.90 -3.85
CA ARG A 98 11.79 -1.68 -5.24
C ARG A 98 11.19 -0.41 -5.83
N GLY A 99 9.90 -0.16 -5.60
CA GLY A 99 9.25 1.09 -6.01
C GLY A 99 9.83 2.28 -5.26
N LEU A 100 10.04 2.15 -3.95
CA LEU A 100 10.66 3.18 -3.13
C LEU A 100 12.10 3.54 -3.59
N ALA A 101 12.89 2.54 -3.97
CA ALA A 101 14.27 2.73 -4.44
C ALA A 101 14.37 3.62 -5.68
N THR A 102 13.30 3.75 -6.49
CA THR A 102 13.31 4.59 -7.70
C THR A 102 13.42 6.08 -7.39
N PHE A 103 13.00 6.52 -6.19
CA PHE A 103 12.96 7.93 -5.85
C PHE A 103 13.49 8.28 -4.46
N GLU A 104 13.62 7.32 -3.53
CA GLU A 104 14.23 7.54 -2.21
C GLU A 104 15.04 6.32 -1.73
N PRO A 105 16.22 6.06 -2.32
CA PRO A 105 17.05 4.90 -1.97
C PRO A 105 17.45 4.84 -0.49
N ALA A 106 17.69 5.99 0.15
CA ALA A 106 18.10 6.05 1.55
C ALA A 106 17.04 5.45 2.50
N LEU A 107 15.76 5.55 2.15
CA LEU A 107 14.67 5.04 2.97
C LEU A 107 14.50 3.51 2.86
N VAL A 108 15.01 2.89 1.79
CA VAL A 108 14.97 1.44 1.58
C VAL A 108 15.66 0.70 2.72
N THR A 109 16.89 1.11 3.06
CA THR A 109 17.67 0.48 4.13
C THR A 109 17.01 0.63 5.49
N ALA A 110 16.38 1.79 5.75
CA ALA A 110 15.65 2.01 6.99
C ALA A 110 14.42 1.10 7.09
N VAL A 111 13.59 1.02 6.03
CA VAL A 111 12.42 0.12 5.98
C VAL A 111 12.84 -1.34 6.17
N GLU A 112 13.91 -1.78 5.50
CA GLU A 112 14.44 -3.14 5.65
C GLU A 112 14.90 -3.41 7.08
N THR A 113 15.61 -2.46 7.69
CA THR A 113 16.06 -2.57 9.08
C THR A 113 14.88 -2.68 10.04
N LEU A 114 13.84 -1.85 9.86
CA LEU A 114 12.64 -1.85 10.69
C LEU A 114 11.85 -3.15 10.56
N TYR A 115 11.71 -3.68 9.35
CA TYR A 115 11.04 -4.96 9.12
C TYR A 115 11.80 -6.12 9.78
N ARG A 116 13.11 -6.23 9.55
CA ARG A 116 13.95 -7.29 10.14
C ARG A 116 13.98 -7.25 11.68
N LYS A 117 13.79 -6.07 12.29
CA LYS A 117 13.69 -5.95 13.76
C LYS A 117 12.48 -6.67 14.33
N VAL A 118 11.43 -6.93 13.55
CA VAL A 118 10.13 -7.41 14.03
C VAL A 118 9.65 -8.70 13.36
N GLU A 119 10.30 -9.15 12.28
CA GLU A 119 9.92 -10.34 11.49
C GLU A 119 9.72 -11.58 12.37
N ASP A 120 10.66 -11.85 13.28
CA ASP A 120 10.64 -13.03 14.16
C ASP A 120 10.25 -12.72 15.62
N LYS A 121 9.78 -11.50 15.92
CA LYS A 121 9.51 -11.09 17.30
C LYS A 121 8.01 -11.07 17.59
N PRO A 122 7.53 -11.82 18.60
CA PRO A 122 6.13 -11.79 19.01
C PRO A 122 5.74 -10.50 19.74
N ASP A 123 6.69 -9.64 20.08
CA ASP A 123 6.47 -8.35 20.75
C ASP A 123 5.60 -7.40 19.90
N SER A 124 4.42 -7.06 20.43
CA SER A 124 3.45 -6.14 19.82
C SER A 124 3.93 -4.69 19.84
N PHE A 125 4.66 -4.29 20.88
CA PHE A 125 5.19 -2.93 21.03
C PHE A 125 6.32 -2.67 20.04
N ALA A 126 7.13 -3.69 19.75
CA ALA A 126 8.17 -3.60 18.73
C ALA A 126 7.59 -3.35 17.33
N ALA A 127 6.54 -4.09 16.94
CA ALA A 127 5.87 -3.90 15.64
C ALA A 127 5.23 -2.51 15.52
N GLN A 128 4.53 -2.05 16.56
CA GLN A 128 3.95 -0.70 16.60
C GLN A 128 5.02 0.38 16.49
N SER A 129 6.11 0.25 17.27
CA SER A 129 7.20 1.22 17.29
C SER A 129 7.93 1.30 15.94
N ALA A 130 8.19 0.15 15.32
CA ALA A 130 8.82 0.08 14.01
C ALA A 130 7.95 0.70 12.91
N LEU A 131 6.63 0.44 12.91
CA LEU A 131 5.71 1.06 11.96
C LEU A 131 5.65 2.57 12.16
N ARG A 132 5.53 3.03 13.42
CA ARG A 132 5.56 4.46 13.75
C ARG A 132 6.84 5.12 13.26
N GLU A 133 8.01 4.51 13.48
CA GLU A 133 9.30 5.02 13.00
C GLU A 133 9.32 5.12 11.48
N ALA A 134 8.84 4.09 10.76
CA ALA A 134 8.71 4.13 9.32
C ALA A 134 7.85 5.34 8.87
N LEU A 135 6.66 5.53 9.45
CA LEU A 135 5.77 6.64 9.12
C LEU A 135 6.44 8.01 9.33
N PHE A 136 7.20 8.18 10.41
CA PHE A 136 7.96 9.42 10.64
C PHE A 136 9.02 9.67 9.58
N LEU A 137 9.73 8.63 9.14
CA LEU A 137 10.73 8.77 8.08
C LEU A 137 10.08 9.16 6.74
N PHE A 138 8.92 8.60 6.41
CA PHE A 138 8.15 9.03 5.22
C PHE A 138 7.72 10.51 5.34
N GLN A 139 7.26 10.92 6.52
CA GLN A 139 6.88 12.31 6.79
C GLN A 139 8.07 13.27 6.68
N GLU A 140 9.22 12.94 7.26
CA GLU A 140 10.46 13.75 7.20
C GLU A 140 10.92 13.96 5.76
N LYS A 141 10.86 12.90 4.94
CA LYS A 141 11.18 12.93 3.52
C LYS A 141 10.09 13.55 2.65
N LYS A 142 8.97 13.99 3.25
CA LYS A 142 7.80 14.55 2.56
C LYS A 142 7.27 13.63 1.45
N LEU A 143 7.32 12.33 1.71
CA LEU A 143 6.80 11.30 0.82
C LEU A 143 5.36 11.00 1.20
N ARG A 144 4.49 10.85 0.19
CA ARG A 144 3.13 10.37 0.40
C ARG A 144 3.14 8.85 0.38
N LEU A 145 2.81 8.24 1.52
CA LEU A 145 2.60 6.81 1.64
C LEU A 145 1.10 6.52 1.58
N VAL A 146 0.69 5.62 0.71
CA VAL A 146 -0.70 5.15 0.61
C VAL A 146 -0.74 3.66 0.89
N LEU A 147 -1.50 3.28 1.91
CA LEU A 147 -1.77 1.90 2.25
C LEU A 147 -3.09 1.48 1.63
N MET A 148 -3.04 0.55 0.68
CA MET A 148 -4.21 -0.05 0.05
C MET A 148 -4.53 -1.36 0.76
N LEU A 149 -5.45 -1.30 1.73
CA LEU A 149 -5.85 -2.43 2.55
C LEU A 149 -6.94 -3.25 1.85
N ASP A 150 -6.66 -4.50 1.46
CA ASP A 150 -7.60 -5.34 0.70
C ASP A 150 -7.53 -6.82 1.11
N PRO A 151 -8.66 -7.50 1.42
CA PRO A 151 -10.00 -6.97 1.60
C PRO A 151 -10.21 -6.40 3.01
N PHE A 152 -10.54 -5.11 3.11
CA PHE A 152 -10.70 -4.39 4.39
C PHE A 152 -11.72 -5.00 5.36
N ARG A 153 -12.70 -5.75 4.85
CA ARG A 153 -13.71 -6.43 5.69
C ARG A 153 -13.11 -7.34 6.77
N LEU A 154 -11.89 -7.86 6.56
CA LEU A 154 -11.21 -8.72 7.52
C LEU A 154 -10.77 -8.01 8.80
N LEU A 155 -10.76 -6.67 8.81
CA LEU A 155 -10.47 -5.85 9.98
C LEU A 155 -11.74 -5.40 10.73
N LEU A 156 -12.92 -5.65 10.15
CA LEU A 156 -14.18 -5.31 10.79
C LEU A 156 -14.60 -6.50 11.68
N PRO A 157 -15.13 -6.24 12.89
CA PRO A 157 -15.73 -7.31 13.68
C PRO A 157 -16.88 -7.94 12.87
N ASP A 158 -17.05 -9.26 13.02
CA ASP A 158 -18.22 -9.95 12.48
C ASP A 158 -19.47 -9.26 13.02
N GLY A 159 -20.24 -8.65 12.10
CA GLY A 159 -21.50 -7.99 12.41
C GLY A 159 -22.62 -8.96 12.71
#